data_AF-A0A433RUV2-F1
#
_entry.id   AF-A0A433RUV2-F1
#
_cell.length_a   1.000
_cell.length_b   1.000
_cell.length_c   1.000
_cell.angle_alpha   90.00
_cell.angle_beta   90.00
_cell.angle_gamma   90.00
#
_symmetry.space_group_name_H-M   'P 1'
#
loop_
_entity.id
_entity.type
_entity.pdbx_description
1 polymer ?
#
loop_
_entity_poly.entity_id
_entity_poly.type
_entity_poly.pdbx_seq_one_letter_code
_entity_poly.pdbx_strand_id
1 'polypeptide(L)'
;MYYNYIMLLATLVVFFIPFFIIVKNVRTHKIRAKWISGIIYGIVAVLLVITVISDDVMNYTDANIGLGLLFILVWNLTVVAFVVAVAFFIRKRTQPPL
;
A
#
# COMPACT_ATOMS: atom_id res chain seq x y z
N MET A 1 5.70 -7.00 22.40
CA MET A 1 6.08 -7.69 21.14
C MET A 1 4.89 -8.11 20.29
N TYR A 2 4.03 -9.06 20.69
CA TYR A 2 2.91 -9.54 19.85
C TYR A 2 1.95 -8.45 19.33
N TYR A 3 1.64 -7.44 20.14
CA TYR A 3 0.77 -6.32 19.73
C TYR A 3 1.35 -5.51 18.54
N ASN A 4 2.67 -5.34 18.47
CA ASN A 4 3.31 -4.60 17.37
C ASN A 4 3.16 -5.34 16.03
N TYR A 5 3.29 -6.67 16.05
CA TYR A 5 3.13 -7.48 14.84
C TYR A 5 1.68 -7.54 14.36
N ILE A 6 0.71 -7.62 15.27
CA ILE A 6 -0.72 -7.56 14.92
C ILE A 6 -1.05 -6.21 14.30
N MET A 7 -0.53 -5.11 14.87
CA MET A 7 -0.75 -3.77 14.35
C MET A 7 -0.08 -3.55 13.00
N LEU A 8 1.12 -4.12 12.79
CA LEU A 8 1.80 -4.15 11.49
C LEU A 8 0.97 -4.89 10.43
N LEU A 9 0.47 -6.09 10.76
CA LEU A 9 -0.38 -6.89 9.87
C LEU A 9 -1.69 -6.16 9.55
N ALA A 10 -2.34 -5.57 10.55
CA ALA A 10 -3.55 -4.77 10.33
C ALA A 10 -3.29 -3.57 9.40
N THR A 11 -2.16 -2.88 9.59
CA THR A 11 -1.77 -1.72 8.75
C THR A 11 -1.51 -2.16 7.30
N LEU A 12 -0.84 -3.30 7.10
CA LEU A 12 -0.65 -3.87 5.76
C LEU A 12 -1.98 -4.21 5.10
N VAL A 13 -2.93 -4.81 5.83
CA VAL A 13 -4.27 -5.11 5.29
C VAL A 13 -4.98 -3.83 4.84
N VAL A 14 -4.91 -2.76 5.63
CA VAL A 14 -5.48 -1.45 5.26
C VAL A 14 -4.83 -0.90 3.98
N PHE A 15 -3.52 -1.07 3.81
CA PHE A 15 -2.79 -0.66 2.62
C PHE A 15 -3.20 -1.40 1.35
N PHE A 16 -3.74 -2.62 1.46
CA PHE A 16 -4.24 -3.37 0.30
C PHE A 16 -5.65 -2.94 -0.15
N ILE A 17 -6.44 -2.29 0.71
CA ILE A 17 -7.82 -1.85 0.37
C ILE A 17 -7.87 -0.94 -0.86
N PRO A 18 -7.15 0.20 -0.92
CA PRO A 18 -7.19 1.08 -2.09
C PRO A 18 -6.69 0.39 -3.34
N PHE A 19 -5.68 -0.47 -3.20
CA PHE A 19 -5.17 -1.28 -4.31
C PHE A 19 -6.24 -2.22 -4.88
N PHE A 20 -6.99 -2.91 -4.03
CA PHE A 20 -8.06 -3.82 -4.46
C PHE A 20 -9.17 -3.07 -5.21
N ILE A 21 -9.51 -1.85 -4.77
CA ILE A 21 -10.50 -0.99 -5.44
C ILE A 21 -10.00 -0.55 -6.83
N ILE A 22 -8.73 -0.16 -6.97
CA ILE A 22 -8.13 0.19 -8.26
C ILE A 22 -8.14 -1.02 -9.19
N VAL A 23 -7.67 -2.17 -8.71
CA VAL A 23 -7.63 -3.43 -9.45
C VAL A 23 -9.01 -3.80 -10.00
N LYS A 24 -10.07 -3.68 -9.19
CA LYS A 24 -11.44 -4.03 -9.59
C LYS A 24 -12.05 -3.05 -10.61
N ASN A 25 -11.63 -1.79 -10.61
CA ASN A 25 -12.29 -0.73 -11.38
C ASN A 25 -11.49 -0.24 -12.61
N VAL A 26 -10.22 -0.62 -12.78
CA VAL A 26 -9.45 -0.31 -13.98
C VAL A 26 -9.96 -1.10 -15.18
N ARG A 27 -10.25 -0.40 -16.29
CA ARG A 27 -10.68 -0.99 -17.58
C ARG A 27 -9.61 -1.93 -18.14
N THR A 28 -10.07 -3.02 -18.77
CA THR A 28 -9.27 -4.15 -19.29
C THR A 28 -8.13 -3.76 -20.22
N HIS A 29 -8.25 -2.65 -20.97
CA HIS A 29 -7.19 -2.17 -21.87
C HIS A 29 -5.94 -1.61 -21.16
N LYS A 30 -5.97 -1.39 -19.84
CA LYS A 30 -4.82 -0.93 -19.04
C LYS A 30 -4.30 -2.00 -18.07
N ILE A 31 -4.56 -3.27 -18.34
CA ILE A 31 -4.25 -4.37 -17.41
C ILE A 31 -2.75 -4.47 -17.09
N ARG A 32 -1.86 -4.20 -18.06
CA ARG A 32 -0.40 -4.20 -17.85
C ARG A 32 0.02 -3.13 -16.83
N ALA A 33 -0.44 -1.90 -16.99
CA ALA A 33 -0.12 -0.80 -16.05
C ALA A 33 -0.68 -1.06 -14.64
N LYS A 34 -1.85 -1.70 -14.54
CA LYS A 34 -2.44 -2.15 -13.27
C LYS A 34 -1.57 -3.20 -12.57
N TRP A 35 -1.10 -4.21 -13.30
CA TRP A 35 -0.22 -5.23 -12.73
C TRP A 35 1.13 -4.64 -12.30
N ILE A 36 1.73 -3.79 -13.13
CA ILE A 36 3.01 -3.14 -12.81
C ILE A 36 2.89 -2.28 -11.55
N SER A 37 1.88 -1.41 -11.47
CA SER A 37 1.66 -0.57 -10.28
C SER A 37 1.41 -1.40 -9.01
N GLY A 38 0.70 -2.52 -9.13
CA GLY A 38 0.49 -3.44 -8.02
C GLY A 38 1.74 -4.17 -7.56
N ILE A 39 2.56 -4.63 -8.51
CA ILE A 39 3.83 -5.29 -8.19
C ILE A 39 4.77 -4.29 -7.51
N ILE A 40 4.90 -3.07 -8.03
CA ILE A 40 5.74 -2.02 -7.42
C ILE A 40 5.25 -1.74 -6.00
N TYR A 41 3.95 -1.53 -5.81
CA TYR A 41 3.38 -1.28 -4.48
C TYR A 41 3.61 -2.45 -3.52
N GLY A 42 3.42 -3.69 -3.98
CA GLY A 42 3.66 -4.89 -3.20
C GLY A 42 5.11 -5.04 -2.77
N ILE A 43 6.06 -4.78 -3.66
CA ILE A 43 7.50 -4.82 -3.36
C ILE A 43 7.84 -3.80 -2.26
N VAL A 44 7.37 -2.56 -2.40
CA VAL A 44 7.64 -1.50 -1.40
C VAL A 44 7.00 -1.83 -0.06
N ALA A 45 5.78 -2.37 -0.05
CA ALA A 45 5.12 -2.82 1.18
C ALA A 45 5.89 -3.97 1.85
N VAL A 46 6.36 -4.96 1.09
CA VAL A 46 7.17 -6.07 1.63
C VAL A 46 8.50 -5.58 2.20
N LEU A 47 9.16 -4.63 1.53
CA LEU A 47 10.37 -4.00 2.06
C LEU A 47 10.14 -3.34 3.41
N LEU A 48 9.01 -2.61 3.59
CA LEU A 48 8.64 -2.04 4.88
C LEU A 48 8.50 -3.13 5.96
N VAL A 49 7.83 -4.25 5.66
CA VAL A 49 7.68 -5.37 6.62
C VAL A 49 9.03 -5.92 7.04
N ILE A 50 9.91 -6.19 6.07
CA ILE A 50 11.25 -6.71 6.34
C ILE A 50 12.02 -5.72 7.21
N THR A 51 11.99 -4.43 6.88
CA THR A 51 12.72 -3.42 7.66
C THR A 51 12.17 -3.27 9.08
N VAL A 52 10.85 -3.35 9.29
CA VAL A 52 10.26 -3.35 10.65
C VAL A 52 10.72 -4.57 11.45
N ILE A 53 10.72 -5.76 10.84
CA ILE A 53 11.17 -6.99 11.52
C ILE A 53 12.68 -6.89 11.82
N SER A 54 13.48 -6.44 10.86
CA SER A 54 14.92 -6.25 11.06
C SER A 54 15.22 -5.23 12.15
N ASP A 55 14.43 -4.15 12.25
CA ASP A 55 14.58 -3.15 13.30
C ASP A 55 14.35 -3.74 14.70
N ASP A 56 13.27 -4.51 14.86
CA ASP A 56 12.92 -5.18 16.13
C ASP A 56 13.94 -6.28 16.51
N VAL A 57 14.45 -7.02 15.51
CA VAL A 57 15.45 -8.09 15.72
C VAL A 57 16.83 -7.53 16.07
N MET A 58 17.28 -6.51 15.34
CA MET A 58 18.60 -5.90 15.55
C MET A 58 18.63 -4.98 16.77
N ASN A 59 17.46 -4.61 17.28
CA ASN A 59 17.27 -3.82 18.50
C ASN A 59 18.15 -2.57 18.49
N TYR A 60 18.10 -1.84 17.38
CA TYR A 60 18.94 -0.68 17.14
C TYR A 60 18.83 0.30 18.31
N THR A 61 19.97 0.70 18.87
CA THR A 61 20.04 1.62 20.01
C THR A 61 19.56 3.03 19.65
N ASP A 62 19.70 3.39 18.38
CA ASP A 62 19.32 4.68 17.80
C ASP A 62 18.22 4.52 16.74
N ALA A 63 17.51 5.61 16.45
CA ALA A 63 16.42 5.60 15.48
C ALA A 63 16.89 5.17 14.07
N ASN A 64 16.23 4.16 13.52
CA ASN A 64 16.51 3.66 12.18
C ASN A 64 15.91 4.59 11.11
N ILE A 65 16.76 5.43 10.52
CA ILE A 65 16.38 6.38 9.47
C ILE A 65 15.77 5.66 8.25
N GLY A 66 16.27 4.47 7.90
CA GLY A 66 15.76 3.68 6.78
C GLY A 66 14.32 3.25 6.99
N LEU A 67 13.97 2.87 8.22
CA LEU A 67 12.60 2.54 8.61
C LEU A 67 11.66 3.75 8.47
N GLY A 68 12.09 4.91 8.98
CA GLY A 68 11.31 6.15 8.90
C GLY A 68 11.04 6.58 7.45
N LEU A 69 12.06 6.51 6.58
CA LEU A 69 11.93 6.84 5.16
C LEU A 69 10.99 5.88 4.42
N LEU A 70 11.11 4.57 4.66
CA LEU A 70 10.21 3.58 4.08
C LEU A 70 8.77 3.77 4.54
N PHE A 71 8.57 4.11 5.82
CA PHE A 71 7.24 4.38 6.36
C PHE A 71 6.61 5.57 5.63
N ILE A 72 7.31 6.70 5.54
CA ILE A 72 6.83 7.89 4.83
C ILE A 72 6.51 7.55 3.36
N LEU A 73 7.38 6.80 2.67
CA LEU A 73 7.16 6.41 1.28
C LEU A 73 5.87 5.58 1.10
N VAL A 74 5.69 4.53 1.90
CA VAL A 74 4.51 3.65 1.81
C VAL A 74 3.23 4.42 2.14
N TRP A 75 3.26 5.28 3.16
CA TRP A 75 2.10 6.10 3.50
C TRP A 75 1.71 7.06 2.38
N ASN A 76 2.68 7.73 1.76
CA ASN A 76 2.42 8.61 0.62
C ASN A 76 1.85 7.83 -0.58
N LEU A 77 2.43 6.68 -0.92
CA LEU A 77 1.90 5.81 -1.99
C LEU A 77 0.47 5.35 -1.70
N THR A 78 0.18 5.01 -0.43
CA THR A 78 -1.15 4.59 0.01
C THR A 78 -2.17 5.71 -0.15
N VAL A 79 -1.83 6.93 0.27
CA VAL A 79 -2.70 8.10 0.12
C VAL A 79 -3.01 8.37 -1.36
N VAL A 80 -1.98 8.34 -2.22
CA VAL A 80 -2.16 8.52 -3.67
C VAL A 80 -3.06 7.41 -4.24
N ALA A 81 -2.80 6.15 -3.88
CA ALA A 81 -3.63 5.03 -4.31
C ALA A 81 -5.09 5.19 -3.83
N PHE A 82 -5.31 5.65 -2.60
CA PHE A 82 -6.64 5.88 -2.06
C PHE A 82 -7.39 6.99 -2.81
N VAL A 83 -6.75 8.13 -3.06
CA VAL A 83 -7.33 9.24 -3.84
C VAL A 83 -7.72 8.76 -5.25
N VAL A 84 -6.85 8.00 -5.90
CA VAL A 84 -7.13 7.42 -7.22
C VAL A 84 -8.30 6.44 -7.17
N ALA A 85 -8.36 5.57 -6.15
CA ALA A 85 -9.47 4.64 -5.94
C ALA A 85 -10.81 5.37 -5.76
N VAL A 86 -10.84 6.42 -4.94
CA VAL A 86 -12.03 7.26 -4.72
C VAL A 86 -12.46 7.94 -6.02
N ALA A 87 -11.53 8.52 -6.78
CA ALA A 87 -11.83 9.14 -8.06
C ALA A 87 -12.44 8.14 -9.08
N PHE A 88 -11.91 6.91 -9.14
CA PHE A 88 -12.51 5.84 -9.96
C PHE A 88 -13.89 5.43 -9.48
N PHE A 89 -14.07 5.31 -8.16
CA PHE A 89 -15.36 4.94 -7.56
C PHE A 89 -16.45 5.97 -7.89
N ILE A 90 -16.14 7.26 -7.73
CA ILE A 90 -17.07 8.36 -8.06
C ILE A 90 -17.39 8.34 -9.56
N ARG A 91 -16.39 8.27 -10.44
CA ARG A 91 -16.60 8.23 -11.90
C ARG A 91 -17.50 7.08 -12.34
N LYS A 92 -17.37 5.91 -11.71
CA LYS A 92 -18.20 4.74 -12.03
C LYS A 92 -19.68 4.93 -11.67
N ARG A 93 -19.98 5.74 -10.64
CA ARG A 93 -21.37 6.09 -10.27
C ARG A 93 -21.99 7.13 -11.20
N THR A 94 -21.18 7.96 -11.85
CA THR A 94 -21.65 9.04 -12.74
C THR A 94 -21.84 8.59 -14.20
N GLN A 95 -21.25 7.47 -14.62
CA GLN A 95 -21.50 6.90 -15.95
C GLN A 95 -22.79 6.06 -15.95
N PRO A 96 -23.79 6.34 -16.80
CA PRO A 96 -24.97 5.50 -16.92
C PRO A 96 -24.56 4.08 -17.37
N PRO A 97 -25.26 3.03 -16.91
CA PRO A 97 -25.08 1.69 -17.48
C PRO A 97 -25.41 1.77 -18.99
N LEU A 98 -24.44 1.39 -19.82
CA LEU A 98 -24.63 1.16 -21.25
C LEU A 98 -25.49 -0.07 -21.48
#